data_AF-A0A3D1PGN3-F1
#
_entry.id   AF-A0A3D1PGN3-F1
#
_cell.length_a   1.000
_cell.length_b   1.000
_cell.length_c   1.000
_cell.angle_alpha   90.00
_cell.angle_beta   90.00
_cell.angle_gamma   90.00
#
_symmetry.space_group_name_H-M   'P 1'
#
loop_
_entity.id
_entity.type
_entity.pdbx_description
1 polymer ?
#
loop_
_entity_poly.entity_id
_entity_poly.type
_entity_poly.pdbx_seq_one_letter_code
_entity_poly.pdbx_strand_id
1 'polypeptide(L)'
;MGVDLSASSDRVEPAASDENKTELKDGKKKSLQIVPANLSRSWKIEDSEALYRIQGWGEPYFSINAAGHVTVSPKGDRGGSLDLFELVNALKLRNLGLPMLIRFSDILEDRIERLNACFAKAIARYNYPGVYRGVFPVKCNQQRHLIEDLVRFGKPHQFGLEAGSKPELMIALALLDTPGSLIICNGYKDKEYIEIAMLATRLGQTPIIVLEQIEEVDLAIEASRQLGIQPILGVRAKLSTQGMGRWGTSSGDRAKFGLTIPEIIQAVEKLKAANLLNSLQLLHFHIGSQISAINVIKDAIQEASRIYVELAMLGANMKYLDVGGGLGVDYDGSQTNFYASKNY
;
A
#
# COMPACT_ATOMS: atom_id res chain seq x y z
N MET A 1 39.80 25.55 15.52
CA MET A 1 39.84 27.02 15.58
C MET A 1 38.47 27.47 16.04
N GLY A 2 38.41 28.03 17.24
CA GLY A 2 37.16 28.40 17.90
C GLY A 2 36.54 29.65 17.28
N VAL A 3 35.23 29.77 17.45
CA VAL A 3 34.53 31.05 17.37
C VAL A 3 33.65 31.17 18.59
N ASP A 4 34.00 32.18 19.38
CA ASP A 4 33.40 32.66 20.61
C ASP A 4 32.11 33.43 20.28
N LEU A 5 31.04 33.24 21.04
CA LEU A 5 29.87 34.11 21.02
C LEU A 5 29.48 34.43 22.45
N SER A 6 29.93 35.61 22.88
CA SER A 6 29.63 36.23 24.15
C SER A 6 28.23 36.85 24.20
N ALA A 7 27.59 36.57 25.34
CA ALA A 7 26.58 37.32 26.09
C ALA A 7 25.97 38.62 25.54
N SER A 8 24.65 38.74 25.68
CA SER A 8 24.06 39.84 26.46
C SER A 8 22.68 39.47 27.02
N SER A 9 22.57 39.67 28.33
CA SER A 9 21.38 39.59 29.17
C SER A 9 20.80 40.98 29.34
N ASP A 10 19.47 41.15 29.20
CA ASP A 10 18.79 42.33 29.71
C ASP A 10 17.69 41.92 30.69
N ARG A 11 17.95 42.23 31.97
CA ARG A 11 16.98 42.32 33.06
C ARG A 11 16.44 43.75 33.08
N VAL A 12 15.13 43.89 33.26
CA VAL A 12 14.53 45.11 33.82
C VAL A 12 13.43 44.68 34.80
N GLU A 13 13.63 44.96 36.09
CA GLU A 13 12.59 45.09 37.13
C GLU A 13 12.46 46.60 37.50
N PRO A 14 11.63 47.02 38.47
CA PRO A 14 10.17 47.09 38.47
C PRO A 14 9.67 48.51 38.86
N ALA A 15 8.35 48.75 38.92
CA ALA A 15 7.81 49.92 39.64
C ALA A 15 6.49 49.59 40.35
N ALA A 16 6.47 49.87 41.66
CA ALA A 16 5.30 50.01 42.54
C ALA A 16 4.40 51.20 42.06
N SER A 17 3.18 51.45 42.51
CA SER A 17 2.51 51.28 43.81
C SER A 17 1.00 51.51 43.61
N ASP A 18 0.15 51.01 44.51
CA ASP A 18 -0.65 51.88 45.40
C ASP A 18 -1.67 51.11 46.22
N GLU A 19 -1.69 51.51 47.49
CA GLU A 19 -2.53 51.04 48.58
C GLU A 19 -4.00 51.47 48.38
N ASN A 20 -4.93 50.63 48.81
CA ASN A 20 -6.07 51.16 49.56
C ASN A 20 -6.61 50.14 50.57
N LYS A 21 -6.51 50.52 51.85
CA LYS A 21 -7.08 49.83 53.00
C LYS A 21 -8.54 50.24 53.16
N THR A 22 -9.41 49.30 53.48
CA THR A 22 -10.59 49.58 54.32
C THR A 22 -10.93 48.33 55.14
N GLU A 23 -10.86 48.47 56.47
CA GLU A 23 -11.31 47.49 57.45
C GLU A 23 -12.83 47.58 57.66
N LEU A 24 -13.50 46.44 57.92
CA LEU A 24 -14.18 46.14 59.19
C LEU A 24 -15.05 44.86 59.09
N LYS A 25 -14.74 43.92 59.99
CA LYS A 25 -15.61 43.01 60.79
C LYS A 25 -16.87 42.40 60.15
N ASP A 26 -16.95 41.07 60.11
CA ASP A 26 -17.66 40.31 61.17
C ASP A 26 -17.59 38.79 60.95
N GLY A 27 -17.42 38.07 62.06
CA GLY A 27 -17.30 36.63 62.08
C GLY A 27 -18.64 35.91 61.87
N LYS A 28 -18.67 35.00 60.90
CA LYS A 28 -19.48 33.77 60.95
C LYS A 28 -18.63 32.62 60.39
N LYS A 29 -18.22 31.71 61.27
CA LYS A 29 -17.68 30.39 60.89
C LYS A 29 -18.76 29.65 60.08
N LYS A 30 -18.74 29.80 58.75
CA LYS A 30 -19.33 28.81 57.85
C LYS A 30 -18.36 27.64 57.82
N SER A 31 -18.79 26.52 58.39
CA SER A 31 -18.17 25.22 58.10
C SER A 31 -18.19 25.03 56.59
N LEU A 32 -17.04 25.26 55.95
CA LEU A 32 -16.78 24.82 54.60
C LEU A 32 -16.91 23.30 54.63
N GLN A 33 -18.04 22.79 54.15
CA GLN A 33 -18.11 21.41 53.68
C GLN A 33 -17.05 21.30 52.59
N ILE A 34 -15.95 20.64 52.92
CA ILE A 34 -14.96 20.18 51.95
C ILE A 34 -15.71 19.18 51.09
N VAL A 35 -16.21 19.64 49.95
CA VAL A 35 -16.56 18.75 48.83
C VAL A 35 -15.25 18.05 48.47
N PRO A 36 -15.14 16.72 48.53
CA PRO A 36 -13.91 16.06 48.15
C PRO A 36 -13.62 16.43 46.69
N ALA A 37 -12.49 17.10 46.49
CA ALA A 37 -11.96 17.36 45.16
C ALA A 37 -11.72 16.04 44.44
N ASN A 38 -12.22 15.96 43.20
CA ASN A 38 -11.95 14.92 42.20
C ASN A 38 -12.08 13.47 42.69
N LEU A 39 -13.29 12.92 42.52
CA LEU A 39 -13.41 11.52 42.08
C LEU A 39 -12.65 11.41 40.75
N SER A 40 -11.39 10.98 40.79
CA SER A 40 -10.69 10.58 39.59
C SER A 40 -11.53 9.51 38.92
N ARG A 41 -12.05 9.80 37.73
CA ARG A 41 -12.78 8.81 36.93
C ARG A 41 -11.87 7.58 36.79
N SER A 42 -12.32 6.43 37.29
CA SER A 42 -11.59 5.17 37.14
C SER A 42 -11.43 4.88 35.64
N TRP A 43 -10.19 4.75 35.17
CA TRP A 43 -9.89 4.45 33.77
C TRP A 43 -10.48 3.11 33.38
N LYS A 44 -11.29 3.08 32.32
CA LYS A 44 -11.94 1.87 31.81
C LYS A 44 -11.30 1.39 30.52
N ILE A 45 -11.67 0.18 30.10
CA ILE A 45 -11.25 -0.38 28.80
C ILE A 45 -11.69 0.54 27.66
N GLU A 46 -12.91 1.08 27.73
CA GLU A 46 -13.44 1.98 26.69
C GLU A 46 -12.63 3.28 26.60
N ASP A 47 -12.05 3.75 27.72
CA ASP A 47 -11.17 4.92 27.72
C ASP A 47 -9.85 4.59 26.96
N SER A 48 -9.30 3.38 27.13
CA SER A 48 -8.15 2.90 26.34
C SER A 48 -8.49 2.69 24.86
N GLU A 49 -9.64 2.09 24.55
CA GLU A 49 -10.08 1.88 23.17
C GLU A 49 -10.24 3.21 22.44
N ALA A 50 -10.83 4.21 23.10
CA ALA A 50 -11.00 5.55 22.54
C ALA A 50 -9.67 6.29 22.39
N LEU A 51 -8.79 6.21 23.40
CA LEU A 51 -7.49 6.88 23.37
C LEU A 51 -6.57 6.32 22.26
N TYR A 52 -6.49 5.00 22.15
CA TYR A 52 -5.59 4.31 21.21
C TYR A 52 -6.26 3.97 19.87
N ARG A 53 -7.57 4.20 19.75
CA ARG A 53 -8.37 3.96 18.53
C ARG A 53 -8.22 2.55 17.97
N ILE A 54 -8.08 1.55 18.83
CA ILE A 54 -7.85 0.16 18.42
C ILE A 54 -8.96 -0.33 17.50
N GLN A 55 -10.21 0.08 17.71
CA GLN A 55 -11.31 -0.26 16.81
C GLN A 55 -11.14 0.31 15.39
N GLY A 56 -10.53 1.50 15.25
CA GLY A 56 -10.39 2.17 13.95
C GLY A 56 -9.35 1.51 13.04
N TRP A 57 -8.16 1.20 13.57
CA TRP A 57 -7.07 0.60 12.78
C TRP A 57 -6.93 -0.92 12.96
N GLY A 58 -7.42 -1.44 14.08
CA GLY A 58 -7.20 -2.82 14.50
C GLY A 58 -8.25 -3.79 13.98
N GLU A 59 -9.48 -3.35 13.71
CA GLU A 59 -10.55 -4.24 13.25
C GLU A 59 -10.25 -4.88 11.88
N PRO A 60 -10.60 -6.17 11.69
CA PRO A 60 -11.18 -7.11 12.67
C PRO A 60 -10.13 -7.89 13.49
N TYR A 61 -8.85 -7.54 13.41
CA TYR A 61 -7.75 -8.37 13.90
C TYR A 61 -7.29 -8.06 15.32
N PHE A 62 -7.43 -6.83 15.81
CA PHE A 62 -6.92 -6.41 17.12
C PHE A 62 -8.02 -5.75 17.94
N SER A 63 -8.07 -6.11 19.23
CA SER A 63 -9.03 -5.58 20.21
C SER A 63 -8.46 -5.67 21.63
N ILE A 64 -9.22 -5.21 22.64
CA ILE A 64 -8.86 -5.34 24.07
C ILE A 64 -9.82 -6.35 24.73
N ASN A 65 -9.28 -7.30 25.52
CA ASN A 65 -10.12 -8.24 26.28
C ASN A 65 -10.53 -7.67 27.65
N ALA A 66 -11.36 -8.44 28.39
CA ALA A 66 -11.85 -8.05 29.72
C ALA A 66 -10.75 -7.87 30.79
N ALA A 67 -9.55 -8.41 30.57
CA ALA A 67 -8.39 -8.20 31.43
C ALA A 67 -7.62 -6.91 31.09
N GLY A 68 -8.01 -6.19 30.03
CA GLY A 68 -7.31 -5.00 29.56
C GLY A 68 -6.09 -5.30 28.67
N HIS A 69 -5.90 -6.54 28.23
CA HIS A 69 -4.80 -6.93 27.35
C HIS A 69 -5.21 -6.81 25.87
N VAL A 70 -4.24 -6.52 25.01
CA VAL A 70 -4.44 -6.56 23.57
C VAL A 70 -4.58 -8.01 23.11
N THR A 71 -5.61 -8.27 22.33
CA THR A 71 -5.80 -9.56 21.67
C THR A 71 -5.61 -9.45 20.16
N VAL A 72 -5.28 -10.58 19.54
CA VAL A 72 -5.20 -10.76 18.10
C VAL A 72 -6.17 -11.85 17.66
N SER A 73 -6.93 -11.60 16.60
CA SER A 73 -7.87 -12.54 15.97
C SER A 73 -7.36 -12.84 14.56
N PRO A 74 -6.45 -13.83 14.36
CA PRO A 74 -5.74 -13.98 13.10
C PRO A 74 -6.62 -14.25 11.88
N LYS A 75 -7.81 -14.85 12.08
CA LYS A 75 -8.81 -15.12 11.01
C LYS A 75 -9.95 -14.10 10.98
N GLY A 76 -9.74 -12.93 11.57
CA GLY A 76 -10.76 -11.91 11.78
C GLY A 76 -12.00 -12.48 12.48
N ASP A 77 -13.18 -12.15 11.95
CA ASP A 77 -14.49 -12.51 12.50
C ASP A 77 -14.79 -14.03 12.52
N ARG A 78 -14.01 -14.84 11.79
CA ARG A 78 -14.23 -16.29 11.62
C ARG A 78 -13.46 -17.16 12.62
N GLY A 79 -12.57 -16.56 13.40
CA GLY A 79 -11.64 -17.26 14.28
C GLY A 79 -11.81 -16.96 15.76
N GLY A 80 -10.99 -17.63 16.57
CA GLY A 80 -10.76 -17.23 17.96
C GLY A 80 -9.73 -16.11 18.07
N SER A 81 -9.67 -15.51 19.26
CA SER A 81 -8.65 -14.53 19.62
C SER A 81 -7.58 -15.14 20.53
N LEU A 82 -6.38 -14.55 20.50
CA LEU A 82 -5.26 -14.86 21.38
C LEU A 82 -4.87 -13.61 22.17
N ASP A 83 -4.61 -13.77 23.45
CA ASP A 83 -4.04 -12.71 24.29
C ASP A 83 -2.54 -12.53 24.00
N LEU A 84 -2.15 -11.35 23.50
CA LEU A 84 -0.75 -11.08 23.14
C LEU A 84 0.17 -11.01 24.37
N PHE A 85 -0.35 -10.55 25.52
CA PHE A 85 0.42 -10.49 26.75
C PHE A 85 0.76 -11.90 27.25
N GLU A 86 -0.23 -12.79 27.26
CA GLU A 86 -0.02 -14.20 27.61
C GLU A 86 0.91 -14.90 26.64
N LEU A 87 0.74 -14.68 25.32
CA LEU A 87 1.61 -15.23 24.29
C LEU A 87 3.08 -14.82 24.50
N VAL A 88 3.35 -13.53 24.70
CA VAL A 88 4.71 -13.03 24.93
C VAL A 88 5.32 -13.61 26.20
N ASN A 89 4.54 -13.73 27.29
CA ASN A 89 5.03 -14.34 28.52
C ASN A 89 5.34 -15.84 28.34
N ALA A 90 4.49 -16.57 27.61
CA ALA A 90 4.75 -17.97 27.28
C ALA A 90 6.01 -18.15 26.42
N LEU A 91 6.30 -17.24 25.49
CA LEU A 91 7.51 -17.26 24.67
C LEU A 91 8.77 -16.95 25.50
N LYS A 92 8.70 -16.01 26.44
CA LYS A 92 9.79 -15.72 27.38
C LYS A 92 10.15 -16.92 28.24
N LEU A 93 9.15 -17.69 28.70
CA LEU A 93 9.37 -18.94 29.43
C LEU A 93 10.09 -20.01 28.60
N ARG A 94 10.05 -19.89 27.26
CA ARG A 94 10.81 -20.73 26.32
C ARG A 94 12.18 -20.15 25.97
N ASN A 95 12.70 -19.21 26.76
CA ASN A 95 13.97 -18.50 26.54
C ASN A 95 14.03 -17.69 25.24
N LEU A 96 12.89 -17.22 24.72
CA LEU A 96 12.86 -16.26 23.62
C LEU A 96 12.84 -14.83 24.19
N GLY A 97 13.95 -14.11 24.00
CA GLY A 97 14.14 -12.75 24.49
C GLY A 97 13.48 -11.68 23.62
N LEU A 98 13.27 -10.49 24.18
CA LEU A 98 12.83 -9.30 23.46
C LEU A 98 14.03 -8.55 22.84
N PRO A 99 13.85 -7.82 21.72
CA PRO A 99 12.62 -7.63 20.95
C PRO A 99 12.23 -8.86 20.11
N MET A 100 10.91 -9.08 19.93
CA MET A 100 10.37 -10.17 19.11
C MET A 100 9.46 -9.63 18.01
N LEU A 101 9.56 -10.24 16.82
CA LEU A 101 8.64 -9.99 15.71
C LEU A 101 7.72 -11.20 15.54
N ILE A 102 6.46 -11.04 15.93
CA ILE A 102 5.43 -12.07 15.77
C ILE A 102 4.67 -11.80 14.47
N ARG A 103 4.52 -12.84 13.65
CA ARG A 103 3.80 -12.78 12.37
C ARG A 103 2.60 -13.72 12.43
N PHE A 104 1.46 -13.25 11.95
CA PHE A 104 0.22 -14.03 11.87
C PHE A 104 -0.10 -14.27 10.39
N SER A 105 0.33 -15.40 9.85
CA SER A 105 0.11 -15.74 8.44
C SER A 105 -1.38 -15.89 8.11
N ASP A 106 -2.22 -16.29 9.08
CA ASP A 106 -3.67 -16.33 8.89
C ASP A 106 -4.28 -14.95 8.59
N ILE A 107 -3.68 -13.86 9.09
CA ILE A 107 -4.13 -12.50 8.74
C ILE A 107 -3.87 -12.25 7.26
N LEU A 108 -2.71 -12.68 6.74
CA LEU A 108 -2.39 -12.55 5.32
C LEU A 108 -3.40 -13.33 4.46
N GLU A 109 -3.71 -14.57 4.83
CA GLU A 109 -4.73 -15.39 4.17
C GLU A 109 -6.10 -14.68 4.15
N ASP A 110 -6.58 -14.23 5.32
CA ASP A 110 -7.86 -13.54 5.44
C ASP A 110 -7.88 -12.21 4.65
N ARG A 111 -6.77 -11.46 4.59
CA ARG A 111 -6.68 -10.24 3.77
C ARG A 111 -6.77 -10.53 2.28
N ILE A 112 -6.13 -11.60 1.80
CA ILE A 112 -6.22 -12.01 0.39
C ILE A 112 -7.66 -12.39 0.06
N GLU A 113 -8.32 -13.19 0.91
CA GLU A 113 -9.71 -13.60 0.70
C GLU A 113 -10.66 -12.39 0.70
N ARG A 114 -10.55 -11.49 1.69
CA ARG A 114 -11.40 -10.30 1.79
C ARG A 114 -11.24 -9.38 0.58
N LEU A 115 -10.00 -9.16 0.13
CA LEU A 115 -9.73 -8.32 -1.05
C LEU A 115 -10.40 -8.91 -2.30
N ASN A 116 -10.20 -10.20 -2.55
CA ASN A 116 -10.81 -10.88 -3.70
C ASN A 116 -12.35 -10.89 -3.60
N ALA A 117 -12.90 -11.12 -2.41
CA ALA A 117 -14.36 -11.08 -2.19
C ALA A 117 -14.96 -9.69 -2.45
N CYS A 118 -14.26 -8.61 -2.05
CA CYS A 118 -14.69 -7.24 -2.35
C CYS A 118 -14.79 -6.99 -3.85
N PHE A 119 -13.77 -7.38 -4.63
CA PHE A 119 -13.80 -7.26 -6.09
C PHE A 119 -14.87 -8.16 -6.72
N ALA A 120 -15.00 -9.42 -6.27
CA ALA A 120 -16.03 -10.34 -6.78
C ALA A 120 -17.45 -9.78 -6.56
N LYS A 121 -17.71 -9.21 -5.37
CA LYS A 121 -18.99 -8.54 -5.06
C LYS A 121 -19.25 -7.35 -5.97
N ALA A 122 -18.24 -6.52 -6.24
CA ALA A 122 -18.36 -5.40 -7.15
C ALA A 122 -18.61 -5.86 -8.60
N ILE A 123 -17.85 -6.85 -9.09
CA ILE A 123 -18.01 -7.43 -10.43
C ILE A 123 -19.42 -7.97 -10.62
N ALA A 124 -19.93 -8.76 -9.67
CA ALA A 124 -21.29 -9.29 -9.70
C ALA A 124 -22.35 -8.17 -9.67
N ARG A 125 -22.17 -7.16 -8.81
CA ARG A 125 -23.10 -6.02 -8.71
C ARG A 125 -23.23 -5.23 -10.01
N TYR A 126 -22.14 -5.06 -10.74
CA TYR A 126 -22.10 -4.28 -11.98
C TYR A 126 -22.19 -5.14 -13.25
N ASN A 127 -22.39 -6.46 -13.12
CA ASN A 127 -22.36 -7.42 -14.24
C ASN A 127 -21.11 -7.23 -15.13
N TYR A 128 -19.96 -6.98 -14.50
CA TYR A 128 -18.72 -6.77 -15.25
C TYR A 128 -18.25 -8.12 -15.83
N PRO A 129 -17.97 -8.22 -17.15
CA PRO A 129 -17.65 -9.49 -17.79
C PRO A 129 -16.21 -9.96 -17.52
N GLY A 130 -15.34 -9.08 -17.04
CA GLY A 130 -13.96 -9.41 -16.70
C GLY A 130 -13.81 -9.98 -15.28
N VAL A 131 -12.58 -10.37 -14.96
CA VAL A 131 -12.22 -10.93 -13.64
C VAL A 131 -11.20 -10.05 -12.93
N TYR A 132 -11.20 -10.09 -11.61
CA TYR A 132 -10.13 -9.51 -10.81
C TYR A 132 -8.96 -10.49 -10.69
N ARG A 133 -7.73 -9.96 -10.81
CA ARG A 133 -6.48 -10.70 -10.61
C ARG A 133 -5.61 -9.89 -9.68
N GLY A 134 -5.45 -10.33 -8.44
CA GLY A 134 -4.54 -9.70 -7.51
C GLY A 134 -3.09 -10.01 -7.86
N VAL A 135 -2.20 -9.02 -7.72
CA VAL A 135 -0.76 -9.16 -7.94
C VAL A 135 -0.04 -8.49 -6.77
N PHE A 136 0.88 -9.20 -6.11
CA PHE A 136 1.63 -8.67 -4.98
C PHE A 136 2.98 -8.09 -5.44
N PRO A 137 3.25 -6.79 -5.19
CA PRO A 137 4.54 -6.21 -5.49
C PRO A 137 5.60 -6.66 -4.48
N VAL A 138 6.57 -7.45 -4.95
CA VAL A 138 7.62 -8.08 -4.13
C VAL A 138 8.42 -7.03 -3.35
N LYS A 139 8.58 -5.82 -3.89
CA LYS A 139 9.22 -4.67 -3.23
C LYS A 139 8.67 -4.36 -1.83
N CYS A 140 7.39 -4.68 -1.56
CA CYS A 140 6.76 -4.41 -0.27
C CYS A 140 7.30 -5.31 0.84
N ASN A 141 7.63 -6.57 0.52
CA ASN A 141 8.27 -7.49 1.46
C ASN A 141 8.86 -8.72 0.73
N GLN A 142 10.18 -8.77 0.59
CA GLN A 142 10.89 -9.85 -0.11
C GLN A 142 11.19 -11.08 0.76
N GLN A 143 10.70 -11.12 2.00
CA GLN A 143 11.00 -12.23 2.91
C GLN A 143 10.37 -13.52 2.41
N ARG A 144 11.21 -14.55 2.26
CA ARG A 144 10.83 -15.85 1.66
C ARG A 144 9.53 -16.42 2.25
N HIS A 145 9.44 -16.52 3.57
CA HIS A 145 8.26 -17.11 4.23
C HIS A 145 6.96 -16.34 3.94
N LEU A 146 7.03 -15.02 3.77
CA LEU A 146 5.86 -14.21 3.42
C LEU A 146 5.44 -14.46 1.98
N ILE A 147 6.40 -14.51 1.05
CA ILE A 147 6.10 -14.78 -0.37
C ILE A 147 5.57 -16.21 -0.55
N GLU A 148 6.15 -17.20 0.13
CA GLU A 148 5.66 -18.59 0.13
C GLU A 148 4.23 -18.67 0.66
N ASP A 149 3.94 -18.02 1.79
CA ASP A 149 2.59 -17.93 2.33
C ASP A 149 1.63 -17.22 1.35
N LEU A 150 2.06 -16.12 0.74
CA LEU A 150 1.26 -15.36 -0.22
C LEU A 150 0.93 -16.18 -1.48
N VAL A 151 1.89 -16.92 -2.03
CA VAL A 151 1.67 -17.80 -3.18
C VAL A 151 0.72 -18.93 -2.78
N ARG A 152 0.93 -19.55 -1.61
CA ARG A 152 0.06 -20.63 -1.10
C ARG A 152 -1.39 -20.16 -0.93
N PHE A 153 -1.60 -19.06 -0.21
CA PHE A 153 -2.93 -18.51 0.07
C PHE A 153 -3.57 -17.86 -1.17
N GLY A 154 -2.75 -17.34 -2.09
CA GLY A 154 -3.20 -16.72 -3.33
C GLY A 154 -3.59 -17.70 -4.43
N LYS A 155 -3.20 -18.98 -4.32
CA LYS A 155 -3.45 -20.01 -5.33
C LYS A 155 -4.91 -20.15 -5.78
N PRO A 156 -5.92 -20.19 -4.89
CA PRO A 156 -7.34 -20.26 -5.29
C PRO A 156 -7.82 -19.06 -6.11
N HIS A 157 -7.11 -17.94 -6.02
CA HIS A 157 -7.43 -16.69 -6.70
C HIS A 157 -6.51 -16.41 -7.91
N GLN A 158 -5.60 -17.33 -8.24
CA GLN A 158 -4.53 -17.13 -9.22
C GLN A 158 -3.78 -15.80 -8.98
N PHE A 159 -3.49 -15.53 -7.72
CA PHE A 159 -2.77 -14.34 -7.29
C PHE A 159 -1.35 -14.36 -7.88
N GLY A 160 -0.93 -13.24 -8.45
CA GLY A 160 0.36 -13.06 -9.12
C GLY A 160 1.39 -12.35 -8.25
N LEU A 161 2.60 -12.19 -8.81
CA LEU A 161 3.68 -11.38 -8.23
C LEU A 161 4.08 -10.27 -9.19
N GLU A 162 4.49 -9.12 -8.65
CA GLU A 162 5.10 -8.03 -9.39
C GLU A 162 6.55 -7.88 -9.00
N ALA A 163 7.41 -7.73 -10.00
CA ALA A 163 8.83 -7.54 -9.87
C ALA A 163 9.21 -6.17 -10.41
N GLY A 164 9.81 -5.32 -9.58
CA GLY A 164 10.30 -4.00 -9.96
C GLY A 164 11.77 -3.98 -10.36
N SER A 165 12.45 -5.13 -10.38
CA SER A 165 13.86 -5.27 -10.72
C SER A 165 14.23 -6.70 -11.14
N LYS A 166 15.38 -6.88 -11.79
CA LYS A 166 15.89 -8.20 -12.21
C LYS A 166 16.02 -9.20 -11.03
N PRO A 167 16.55 -8.83 -9.85
CA PRO A 167 16.56 -9.75 -8.70
C PRO A 167 15.16 -10.12 -8.20
N GLU A 168 14.21 -9.18 -8.21
CA GLU A 168 12.82 -9.48 -7.83
C GLU A 168 12.12 -10.39 -8.85
N LEU A 169 12.46 -10.28 -10.13
CA LEU A 169 11.99 -11.22 -11.15
C LEU A 169 12.49 -12.63 -10.85
N MET A 170 13.75 -12.81 -10.41
CA MET A 170 14.26 -14.11 -10.01
C MET A 170 13.52 -14.68 -8.79
N ILE A 171 13.15 -13.84 -7.81
CA ILE A 171 12.31 -14.26 -6.68
C ILE A 171 10.94 -14.73 -7.19
N ALA A 172 10.31 -13.94 -8.07
CA ALA A 172 8.99 -14.28 -8.61
C ALA A 172 9.02 -15.60 -9.40
N LEU A 173 10.02 -15.79 -10.27
CA LEU A 173 10.19 -17.02 -11.05
C LEU A 173 10.52 -18.24 -10.18
N ALA A 174 11.23 -18.05 -9.07
CA ALA A 174 11.59 -19.14 -8.17
C ALA A 174 10.44 -19.60 -7.27
N LEU A 175 9.54 -18.68 -6.88
CA LEU A 175 8.51 -18.95 -5.86
C LEU A 175 7.09 -19.04 -6.41
N LEU A 176 6.77 -18.40 -7.55
CA LEU A 176 5.43 -18.45 -8.12
C LEU A 176 5.24 -19.72 -8.95
N ASP A 177 4.57 -20.72 -8.37
CA ASP A 177 4.30 -22.01 -9.00
C ASP A 177 2.83 -22.20 -9.42
N THR A 178 2.01 -21.14 -9.29
CA THR A 178 0.57 -21.22 -9.56
C THR A 178 0.28 -21.06 -11.06
N PRO A 179 -0.30 -22.08 -11.73
CA PRO A 179 -0.56 -22.01 -13.17
C PRO A 179 -1.50 -20.86 -13.55
N GLY A 180 -1.09 -20.08 -14.55
CA GLY A 180 -1.83 -18.93 -15.06
C GLY A 180 -1.78 -17.69 -14.17
N SER A 181 -1.12 -17.73 -13.01
CA SER A 181 -0.82 -16.50 -12.27
C SER A 181 0.09 -15.58 -13.09
N LEU A 182 -0.11 -14.28 -12.91
CA LEU A 182 0.62 -13.26 -13.66
C LEU A 182 1.93 -12.92 -12.96
N ILE A 183 2.96 -12.63 -13.75
CA ILE A 183 4.16 -11.93 -13.27
C ILE A 183 4.19 -10.57 -13.94
N ILE A 184 4.04 -9.49 -13.18
CA ILE A 184 4.11 -8.13 -13.73
C ILE A 184 5.55 -7.63 -13.60
N CYS A 185 6.16 -7.27 -14.73
CA CYS A 185 7.55 -6.86 -14.79
C CYS A 185 7.65 -5.33 -14.96
N ASN A 186 7.90 -4.62 -13.87
CA ASN A 186 8.11 -3.17 -13.82
C ASN A 186 9.59 -2.83 -13.55
N GLY A 187 9.86 -1.52 -13.47
CA GLY A 187 11.17 -0.97 -13.17
C GLY A 187 12.03 -0.83 -14.42
N TYR A 188 13.29 -0.44 -14.22
CA TYR A 188 14.25 -0.32 -15.31
C TYR A 188 14.63 -1.69 -15.86
N LYS A 189 14.51 -1.88 -17.17
CA LYS A 189 14.78 -3.16 -17.84
C LYS A 189 15.95 -3.03 -18.80
N ASP A 190 17.01 -3.76 -18.50
CA ASP A 190 18.06 -4.05 -19.48
C ASP A 190 17.63 -5.20 -20.41
N LYS A 191 18.46 -5.47 -21.43
CA LYS A 191 18.23 -6.57 -22.37
C LYS A 191 18.08 -7.92 -21.65
N GLU A 192 18.95 -8.20 -20.68
CA GLU A 192 18.95 -9.45 -19.93
C GLU A 192 17.64 -9.65 -19.15
N TYR A 193 17.11 -8.60 -18.50
CA TYR A 193 15.81 -8.66 -17.85
C TYR A 193 14.73 -9.11 -18.85
N ILE A 194 14.62 -8.42 -20.00
CA ILE A 194 13.59 -8.69 -21.01
C ILE A 194 13.71 -10.13 -21.53
N GLU A 195 14.93 -10.60 -21.79
CA GLU A 195 15.19 -11.97 -22.24
C GLU A 195 14.79 -13.00 -21.18
N ILE A 196 15.13 -12.80 -19.90
CA ILE A 196 14.71 -13.68 -18.80
C ILE A 196 13.19 -13.75 -18.71
N ALA A 197 12.52 -12.59 -18.77
CA ALA A 197 11.06 -12.54 -18.75
C ALA A 197 10.45 -13.27 -19.95
N MET A 198 10.97 -13.08 -21.17
CA MET A 198 10.49 -13.84 -22.33
C MET A 198 10.74 -15.34 -22.19
N LEU A 199 11.92 -15.77 -21.75
CA LEU A 199 12.26 -17.18 -21.58
C LEU A 199 11.37 -17.86 -20.53
N ALA A 200 10.94 -17.15 -19.50
CA ALA A 200 10.01 -17.67 -18.50
C ALA A 200 8.66 -18.11 -19.09
N THR A 201 8.24 -17.57 -20.25
CA THR A 201 7.05 -18.09 -20.96
C THR A 201 7.19 -19.55 -21.36
N ARG A 202 8.42 -20.01 -21.67
CA ARG A 202 8.69 -21.43 -21.99
C ARG A 202 8.63 -22.34 -20.77
N LEU A 203 8.66 -21.77 -19.57
CA LEU A 203 8.44 -22.47 -18.30
C LEU A 203 6.95 -22.47 -17.88
N GLY A 204 6.05 -22.02 -18.75
CA GLY A 204 4.61 -21.95 -18.47
C GLY A 204 4.19 -20.75 -17.62
N GLN A 205 5.12 -19.82 -17.34
CA GLN A 205 4.82 -18.58 -16.63
C GLN A 205 4.16 -17.55 -17.57
N THR A 206 3.44 -16.59 -17.00
CA THR A 206 2.81 -15.48 -17.76
C THR A 206 3.41 -14.13 -17.35
N PRO A 207 4.67 -13.83 -17.73
CA PRO A 207 5.29 -12.55 -17.49
C PRO A 207 4.79 -11.49 -18.49
N ILE A 208 4.27 -10.39 -17.96
CA ILE A 208 3.89 -9.20 -18.73
C ILE A 208 4.95 -8.14 -18.53
N ILE A 209 5.70 -7.84 -19.59
CA ILE A 209 6.74 -6.82 -19.60
C ILE A 209 6.10 -5.45 -19.77
N VAL A 210 6.04 -4.67 -18.69
CA VAL A 210 5.45 -3.32 -18.72
C VAL A 210 6.50 -2.33 -19.21
N LEU A 211 6.30 -1.80 -20.41
CA LEU A 211 7.16 -0.79 -21.01
C LEU A 211 7.01 0.54 -20.25
N GLU A 212 8.10 0.99 -19.64
CA GLU A 212 8.14 2.23 -18.84
C GLU A 212 8.99 3.33 -19.49
N GLN A 213 9.79 2.99 -20.50
CA GLN A 213 10.59 3.90 -21.33
C GLN A 213 10.49 3.51 -22.80
N ILE A 214 10.58 4.49 -23.71
CA ILE A 214 10.37 4.25 -25.14
C ILE A 214 11.45 3.36 -25.76
N GLU A 215 12.66 3.39 -25.20
CA GLU A 215 13.80 2.56 -25.60
C GLU A 215 13.58 1.08 -25.30
N GLU A 216 12.78 0.75 -24.27
CA GLU A 216 12.44 -0.63 -23.92
C GLU A 216 11.63 -1.33 -25.03
N VAL A 217 10.92 -0.56 -25.87
CA VAL A 217 10.17 -1.10 -27.02
C VAL A 217 11.13 -1.76 -28.02
N ASP A 218 12.24 -1.09 -28.32
CA ASP A 218 13.22 -1.60 -29.27
C ASP A 218 13.93 -2.83 -28.72
N LEU A 219 14.26 -2.82 -27.41
CA LEU A 219 14.84 -3.97 -26.71
C LEU A 219 13.89 -5.19 -26.74
N ALA A 220 12.59 -4.98 -26.52
CA ALA A 220 11.59 -6.05 -26.59
C ALA A 220 11.44 -6.62 -28.00
N ILE A 221 11.47 -5.78 -29.04
CA ILE A 221 11.42 -6.23 -30.43
C ILE A 221 12.68 -7.04 -30.78
N GLU A 222 13.86 -6.56 -30.40
CA GLU A 222 15.14 -7.25 -30.64
C GLU A 222 15.18 -8.61 -29.95
N ALA A 223 14.87 -8.66 -28.65
CA ALA A 223 14.85 -9.90 -27.87
C ALA A 223 13.83 -10.89 -28.42
N SER A 224 12.64 -10.42 -28.84
CA SER A 224 11.62 -11.27 -29.46
C SER A 224 12.14 -11.97 -30.72
N ARG A 225 12.83 -11.22 -31.59
CA ARG A 225 13.41 -11.77 -32.83
C ARG A 225 14.56 -12.74 -32.56
N GLN A 226 15.44 -12.42 -31.60
CA GLN A 226 16.58 -13.26 -31.24
C GLN A 226 16.16 -14.58 -30.61
N LEU A 227 15.17 -14.54 -29.71
CA LEU A 227 14.70 -15.73 -29.00
C LEU A 227 13.63 -16.51 -29.79
N GLY A 228 13.03 -15.90 -30.81
CA GLY A 228 11.85 -16.46 -31.49
C GLY A 228 10.65 -16.62 -30.55
N ILE A 229 10.51 -15.72 -29.57
CA ILE A 229 9.43 -15.74 -28.58
C ILE A 229 8.61 -14.47 -28.78
N GLN A 230 7.29 -14.61 -28.89
CA GLN A 230 6.40 -13.46 -28.88
C GLN A 230 6.21 -12.97 -27.44
N PRO A 231 6.57 -11.72 -27.09
CA PRO A 231 6.40 -11.22 -25.74
C PRO A 231 4.93 -11.00 -25.39
N ILE A 232 4.65 -10.92 -24.09
CA ILE A 232 3.44 -10.31 -23.56
C ILE A 232 3.84 -8.96 -22.99
N LEU A 233 3.33 -7.88 -23.58
CA LEU A 233 3.72 -6.51 -23.28
C LEU A 233 2.58 -5.76 -22.60
N GLY A 234 2.96 -4.84 -21.72
CA GLY A 234 2.12 -3.75 -21.26
C GLY A 234 2.78 -2.41 -21.50
N VAL A 235 2.03 -1.32 -21.34
CA VAL A 235 2.58 0.03 -21.29
C VAL A 235 2.18 0.70 -19.98
N ARG A 236 3.11 1.39 -19.33
CA ARG A 236 2.80 2.24 -18.18
C ARG A 236 2.47 3.64 -18.66
N ALA A 237 1.26 4.11 -18.44
CA ALA A 237 0.88 5.49 -18.78
C ALA A 237 1.27 6.48 -17.68
N LYS A 238 1.79 7.64 -18.08
CA LYS A 238 1.83 8.84 -17.25
C LYS A 238 0.46 9.51 -17.30
N LEU A 239 -0.24 9.44 -16.17
CA LEU A 239 -1.52 10.12 -16.01
C LEU A 239 -1.30 11.59 -15.63
N SER A 240 -2.14 12.47 -16.18
CA SER A 240 -2.21 13.88 -15.81
C SER A 240 -2.81 14.08 -14.41
N THR A 241 -3.68 13.16 -13.97
CA THR A 241 -4.20 13.11 -12.61
C THR A 241 -3.08 12.89 -11.59
N GLN A 242 -2.82 13.89 -10.75
CA GLN A 242 -1.80 13.80 -9.68
C GLN A 242 -2.42 13.32 -8.36
N GLY A 243 -1.74 12.41 -7.68
CA GLY A 243 -2.03 12.12 -6.27
C GLY A 243 -1.62 13.29 -5.38
N MET A 244 -2.56 13.87 -4.64
CA MET A 244 -2.24 14.84 -3.60
C MET A 244 -1.53 14.11 -2.44
N GLY A 245 -0.21 14.26 -2.33
CA GLY A 245 0.56 13.67 -1.22
C GLY A 245 2.07 13.88 -1.34
N ARG A 246 2.79 13.56 -0.24
CA ARG A 246 4.26 13.65 -0.13
C ARG A 246 5.03 12.77 -1.14
N TRP A 247 4.32 11.89 -1.86
CA TRP A 247 4.81 10.95 -2.89
C TRP A 247 4.43 11.34 -4.33
N GLY A 248 3.98 12.57 -4.55
CA GLY A 248 3.59 13.10 -5.88
C GLY A 248 4.70 13.12 -6.94
N THR A 249 5.91 12.65 -6.63
CA THR A 249 7.00 12.44 -7.61
C THR A 249 6.87 11.11 -8.38
N SER A 250 5.97 10.22 -7.97
CA SER A 250 5.73 8.92 -8.61
C SER A 250 4.65 8.92 -9.70
N SER A 251 4.00 10.07 -9.93
CA SER A 251 2.87 10.25 -10.85
C SER A 251 2.92 11.63 -11.54
N GLY A 252 2.19 11.81 -12.64
CA GLY A 252 2.28 13.02 -13.47
C GLY A 252 3.48 13.02 -14.42
N ASP A 253 3.62 14.10 -15.19
CA ASP A 253 4.70 14.30 -16.18
C ASP A 253 6.12 14.21 -15.59
N ARG A 254 6.25 14.45 -14.28
CA ARG A 254 7.52 14.39 -13.53
C ARG A 254 7.88 12.99 -13.02
N ALA A 255 7.03 11.98 -13.26
CA ALA A 255 7.31 10.61 -12.86
C ALA A 255 8.55 10.07 -13.58
N LYS A 256 9.42 9.38 -12.83
CA LYS A 256 10.63 8.72 -13.35
C LYS A 256 10.32 7.63 -14.39
N PHE A 257 9.14 7.04 -14.31
CA PHE A 257 8.71 5.90 -15.12
C PHE A 257 7.36 6.17 -15.77
N GLY A 258 7.15 5.56 -16.94
CA GLY A 258 5.92 5.65 -17.71
C GLY A 258 6.08 6.52 -18.95
N LEU A 259 5.21 6.22 -19.92
CA LEU A 259 5.14 6.86 -21.22
C LEU A 259 4.05 7.93 -21.20
N THR A 260 4.37 9.09 -21.75
CA THR A 260 3.40 10.11 -22.15
C THR A 260 2.53 9.61 -23.30
N ILE A 261 1.40 10.26 -23.56
CA ILE A 261 0.52 9.87 -24.68
C ILE A 261 1.27 9.82 -26.03
N PRO A 262 2.10 10.82 -26.41
CA PRO A 262 2.89 10.72 -27.63
C PRO A 262 3.84 9.51 -27.67
N GLU A 263 4.50 9.19 -26.55
CA GLU A 263 5.38 8.01 -26.45
C GLU A 263 4.59 6.70 -26.53
N ILE A 264 3.37 6.64 -25.99
CA ILE A 264 2.47 5.49 -26.14
C ILE A 264 2.11 5.28 -27.61
N ILE A 265 1.75 6.34 -28.34
CA ILE A 265 1.48 6.26 -29.78
C ILE A 265 2.72 5.78 -30.54
N GLN A 266 3.89 6.33 -30.22
CA GLN A 266 5.15 5.88 -30.83
C GLN A 266 5.44 4.41 -30.54
N ALA A 267 5.18 3.92 -29.31
CA ALA A 267 5.32 2.52 -28.96
C ALA A 267 4.38 1.62 -29.80
N VAL A 268 3.12 2.04 -29.98
CA VAL A 268 2.14 1.35 -30.84
C VAL A 268 2.63 1.28 -32.28
N GLU A 269 3.13 2.39 -32.83
CA GLU A 269 3.66 2.44 -34.21
C GLU A 269 4.86 1.52 -34.40
N LYS A 270 5.82 1.54 -33.47
CA LYS A 270 6.99 0.64 -33.47
C LYS A 270 6.58 -0.83 -33.41
N LEU A 271 5.67 -1.18 -32.50
CA LEU A 271 5.15 -2.55 -32.37
C LEU A 271 4.38 -2.99 -33.62
N LYS A 272 3.59 -2.10 -34.22
CA LYS A 272 2.88 -2.36 -35.47
C LYS A 272 3.85 -2.60 -36.64
N ALA A 273 4.87 -1.76 -36.79
CA ALA A 273 5.91 -1.94 -37.81
C ALA A 273 6.69 -3.25 -37.65
N ALA A 274 6.83 -3.74 -36.40
CA ALA A 274 7.45 -5.03 -36.09
C ALA A 274 6.50 -6.24 -36.17
N ASN A 275 5.22 -6.06 -36.53
CA ASN A 275 4.17 -7.08 -36.47
C ASN A 275 3.95 -7.69 -35.06
N LEU A 276 4.20 -6.89 -34.02
CA LEU A 276 4.09 -7.27 -32.60
C LEU A 276 2.99 -6.51 -31.85
N LEU A 277 2.13 -5.75 -32.53
CA LEU A 277 1.05 -4.99 -31.87
C LEU A 277 0.11 -5.89 -31.04
N ASN A 278 -0.16 -7.11 -31.50
CA ASN A 278 -0.96 -8.10 -30.77
C ASN A 278 -0.33 -8.56 -29.43
N SER A 279 0.96 -8.28 -29.22
CA SER A 279 1.66 -8.54 -27.97
C SER A 279 1.31 -7.52 -26.88
N LEU A 280 0.84 -6.33 -27.25
CA LEU A 280 0.41 -5.31 -26.29
C LEU A 280 -0.96 -5.68 -25.72
N GLN A 281 -0.97 -6.09 -24.45
CA GLN A 281 -2.14 -6.68 -23.78
C GLN A 281 -2.51 -5.98 -22.46
N LEU A 282 -1.65 -5.12 -21.91
CA LEU A 282 -1.86 -4.52 -20.60
C LEU A 282 -1.63 -3.00 -20.61
N LEU A 283 -2.53 -2.24 -19.99
CA LEU A 283 -2.30 -0.85 -19.61
C LEU A 283 -2.07 -0.80 -18.11
N HIS A 284 -0.94 -0.26 -17.68
CA HIS A 284 -0.59 -0.05 -16.28
C HIS A 284 -0.58 1.45 -15.95
N PHE A 285 -0.96 1.81 -14.75
CA PHE A 285 -0.63 3.10 -14.17
C PHE A 285 -0.40 2.97 -12.67
N HIS A 286 0.31 3.94 -12.09
CA HIS A 286 0.54 4.00 -10.66
C HIS A 286 0.49 5.44 -10.16
N ILE A 287 -0.52 5.72 -9.32
CA ILE A 287 -0.76 7.05 -8.73
C ILE A 287 0.01 7.30 -7.42
N GLY A 288 0.83 6.33 -6.99
CA GLY A 288 1.61 6.38 -5.76
C GLY A 288 1.10 5.39 -4.70
N SER A 289 1.78 5.40 -3.54
CA SER A 289 1.41 4.57 -2.38
C SER A 289 0.58 5.36 -1.39
N GLN A 290 -0.25 4.66 -0.61
CA GLN A 290 -1.06 5.24 0.47
C GLN A 290 -1.92 6.43 -0.01
N ILE A 291 -2.79 6.18 -0.99
CA ILE A 291 -3.72 7.20 -1.48
C ILE A 291 -4.85 7.32 -0.46
N SER A 292 -4.89 8.44 0.25
CA SER A 292 -5.85 8.68 1.34
C SER A 292 -7.24 9.06 0.83
N ALA A 293 -7.34 9.64 -0.37
CA ALA A 293 -8.58 10.17 -0.92
C ALA A 293 -9.10 9.36 -2.12
N ILE A 294 -10.33 8.84 -2.02
CA ILE A 294 -10.93 7.98 -3.04
C ILE A 294 -11.19 8.66 -4.39
N ASN A 295 -11.40 9.98 -4.42
CA ASN A 295 -11.61 10.73 -5.66
C ASN A 295 -10.38 10.66 -6.57
N VAL A 296 -9.17 10.71 -6.00
CA VAL A 296 -7.91 10.58 -6.77
C VAL A 296 -7.85 9.25 -7.51
N ILE A 297 -8.28 8.15 -6.86
CA ILE A 297 -8.34 6.83 -7.47
C ILE A 297 -9.37 6.82 -8.62
N LYS A 298 -10.54 7.42 -8.41
CA LYS A 298 -11.60 7.48 -9.43
C LYS A 298 -11.16 8.26 -10.67
N ASP A 299 -10.56 9.43 -10.47
CA ASP A 299 -10.12 10.30 -11.55
C ASP A 299 -9.04 9.61 -12.40
N ALA A 300 -8.10 8.93 -11.75
CA ALA A 300 -7.04 8.17 -12.42
C ALA A 300 -7.57 6.97 -13.22
N ILE A 301 -8.51 6.20 -12.64
CA ILE A 301 -9.16 5.09 -13.37
C ILE A 301 -9.94 5.62 -14.57
N GLN A 302 -10.61 6.77 -14.45
CA GLN A 302 -11.36 7.37 -15.55
C GLN A 302 -10.44 7.79 -16.70
N GLU A 303 -9.32 8.43 -16.39
CA GLU A 303 -8.29 8.80 -17.37
C GLU A 303 -7.70 7.55 -18.04
N ALA A 304 -7.25 6.57 -17.26
CA ALA A 304 -6.66 5.34 -17.77
C ALA A 304 -7.65 4.53 -18.63
N SER A 305 -8.94 4.52 -18.29
CA SER A 305 -9.97 3.84 -19.08
C SER A 305 -10.08 4.40 -20.49
N ARG A 306 -9.90 5.72 -20.66
CA ARG A 306 -9.90 6.34 -22.00
C ARG A 306 -8.68 5.88 -22.80
N ILE A 307 -7.49 5.89 -22.19
CA ILE A 307 -6.26 5.40 -22.82
C ILE A 307 -6.40 3.92 -23.23
N TYR A 308 -6.98 3.09 -22.36
CA TYR A 308 -7.22 1.67 -22.64
C TYR A 308 -8.09 1.45 -23.87
N VAL A 309 -9.19 2.20 -23.99
CA VAL A 309 -10.12 2.12 -25.13
C VAL A 309 -9.42 2.56 -26.42
N GLU A 310 -8.66 3.66 -26.40
CA GLU A 310 -7.91 4.12 -27.57
C GLU A 310 -6.87 3.09 -28.02
N LEU A 311 -6.13 2.46 -27.10
CA LEU A 311 -5.19 1.38 -27.43
C LEU A 311 -5.89 0.20 -28.12
N ALA A 312 -7.07 -0.21 -27.62
CA ALA A 312 -7.87 -1.26 -28.23
C ALA A 312 -8.36 -0.85 -29.63
N MET A 313 -8.80 0.40 -29.82
CA MET A 313 -9.22 0.94 -31.12
C MET A 313 -8.07 1.03 -32.14
N LEU A 314 -6.84 1.28 -31.68
CA LEU A 314 -5.63 1.25 -32.51
C LEU A 314 -5.20 -0.18 -32.92
N GLY A 315 -5.86 -1.22 -32.39
CA GLY A 315 -5.66 -2.62 -32.75
C GLY A 315 -4.76 -3.40 -31.78
N ALA A 316 -4.44 -2.85 -30.60
CA ALA A 316 -3.76 -3.62 -29.56
C ALA A 316 -4.72 -4.68 -28.97
N ASN A 317 -4.17 -5.83 -28.60
CA ASN A 317 -4.93 -6.96 -28.05
C ASN A 317 -5.15 -6.78 -26.53
N MET A 318 -5.76 -5.67 -26.14
CA MET A 318 -5.90 -5.28 -24.74
C MET A 318 -6.74 -6.30 -23.95
N LYS A 319 -6.19 -6.78 -22.83
CA LYS A 319 -6.81 -7.76 -21.92
C LYS A 319 -6.84 -7.32 -20.46
N TYR A 320 -5.87 -6.48 -20.06
CA TYR A 320 -5.65 -6.14 -18.66
C TYR A 320 -5.57 -4.62 -18.47
N LEU A 321 -6.32 -4.12 -17.49
CA LEU A 321 -6.15 -2.78 -16.95
C LEU A 321 -5.61 -2.93 -15.53
N ASP A 322 -4.34 -2.63 -15.35
CA ASP A 322 -3.65 -2.69 -14.06
C ASP A 322 -3.63 -1.31 -13.42
N VAL A 323 -4.36 -1.19 -12.30
CA VAL A 323 -4.52 0.05 -11.53
C VAL A 323 -3.37 0.30 -10.56
N GLY A 324 -2.39 -0.61 -10.50
CA GLY A 324 -1.24 -0.54 -9.63
C GLY A 324 -1.58 -0.63 -8.13
N GLY A 325 -0.61 -0.26 -7.30
CA GLY A 325 -0.81 -0.07 -5.87
C GLY A 325 -1.49 1.27 -5.54
N GLY A 326 -1.57 1.58 -4.24
CA GLY A 326 -2.11 2.85 -3.76
C GLY A 326 -3.31 2.70 -2.82
N LEU A 327 -3.91 1.50 -2.78
CA LEU A 327 -4.89 1.13 -1.76
C LEU A 327 -4.31 1.42 -0.37
N GLY A 328 -4.92 2.36 0.34
CA GLY A 328 -4.47 2.86 1.62
C GLY A 328 -4.77 1.90 2.76
N VAL A 329 -3.98 2.02 3.82
CA VAL A 329 -4.21 1.39 5.11
C VAL A 329 -4.53 2.50 6.13
N ASP A 330 -5.55 2.31 6.96
CA ASP A 330 -5.87 3.26 8.01
C ASP A 330 -4.99 2.98 9.24
N TYR A 331 -3.84 3.65 9.35
CA TYR A 331 -2.87 3.38 10.41
C TYR A 331 -3.23 4.04 11.74
N ASP A 332 -3.97 5.16 11.71
CA ASP A 332 -4.35 5.91 12.91
C ASP A 332 -5.82 5.72 13.31
N GLY A 333 -6.58 4.97 12.51
CA GLY A 333 -7.99 4.65 12.75
C GLY A 333 -8.93 5.84 12.61
N SER A 334 -8.50 6.94 11.99
CA SER A 334 -9.30 8.16 11.89
C SER A 334 -10.29 8.15 10.73
N GLN A 335 -10.10 7.28 9.73
CA GLN A 335 -10.84 7.27 8.46
C GLN A 335 -10.90 8.63 7.75
N THR A 336 -9.77 9.34 7.71
CA THR A 336 -9.69 10.68 7.14
C THR A 336 -8.82 10.73 5.88
N ASN A 337 -8.79 11.88 5.20
CA ASN A 337 -7.84 12.16 4.11
C ASN A 337 -6.39 12.40 4.59
N PHE A 338 -6.09 12.13 5.86
CA PHE A 338 -4.76 12.28 6.42
C PHE A 338 -3.78 11.27 5.80
N TYR A 339 -2.49 11.62 5.72
CA TYR A 339 -1.49 10.82 5.00
C TYR A 339 -1.26 9.42 5.61
N ALA A 340 -1.60 9.23 6.89
CA ALA A 340 -1.54 7.95 7.58
C ALA A 340 -2.92 7.27 7.71
N SER A 341 -3.93 7.77 7.00
CA SER A 341 -5.30 7.25 7.00
C SER A 341 -5.85 7.16 5.57
N LYS A 342 -7.14 6.85 5.44
CA LYS A 342 -7.90 6.88 4.19
C LYS A 342 -9.40 7.13 4.44
N ASN A 343 -10.10 7.71 3.46
CA ASN A 343 -11.52 8.05 3.57
C ASN A 343 -12.49 7.07 2.88
N TYR A 344 -12.09 5.82 2.65
CA TYR A 344 -12.85 4.83 1.87
C TYR A 344 -12.68 3.40 2.33
#